data_AF-A0A7J2HH30-F1
#
_entry.id   AF-A0A7J2HH30-F1
#
_cell.length_a   1.000
_cell.length_b   1.000
_cell.length_c   1.000
_cell.angle_alpha   90.00
_cell.angle_beta   90.00
_cell.angle_gamma   90.00
#
_symmetry.space_group_name_H-M   'P 1'
#
loop_
_entity.id
_entity.type
_entity.pdbx_description
1 polymer ?
#
loop_
_entity_poly.entity_id
_entity_poly.type
_entity_poly.pdbx_seq_one_letter_code
_entity_poly.pdbx_strand_id
1 'polypeptide(L)'
;MDKGSGQSIYELLTTLWRRERESEGLVKLPEDFARRVQEYVGSVKHYLKVSDRQSLSYELKRAELEAVTSLLNELFGLRLRKILNLVLQEGSPENLFDFESRIYLNLLESVKEYRRRVR
;
A
#
# COMPACT_ATOMS: atom_id res chain seq x y z
N MET A 1 -4.18 -30.17 11.10
CA MET A 1 -4.59 -29.60 9.80
C MET A 1 -5.40 -28.36 10.12
N ASP A 2 -4.76 -27.20 10.07
CA ASP A 2 -5.39 -25.93 10.42
C ASP A 2 -6.22 -25.45 9.22
N LYS A 3 -7.53 -25.31 9.42
CA LYS A 3 -8.45 -24.77 8.42
C LYS A 3 -8.26 -23.25 8.39
N GLY A 4 -7.18 -22.81 7.76
CA GLY A 4 -6.91 -21.39 7.55
C GLY A 4 -7.90 -20.81 6.54
N SER A 5 -8.98 -20.20 7.02
CA SER A 5 -9.71 -19.16 6.29
C SER A 5 -8.85 -17.89 6.18
N GLY A 6 -7.60 -18.04 5.73
CA GLY A 6 -6.64 -16.97 5.52
C GLY A 6 -6.81 -16.43 4.12
N GLN A 7 -7.48 -15.29 4.01
CA GLN A 7 -7.55 -14.52 2.77
C GLN A 7 -6.15 -14.39 2.16
N SER A 8 -6.00 -14.74 0.88
CA SER A 8 -4.72 -14.60 0.19
C SER A 8 -4.28 -13.13 0.18
N ILE A 9 -2.97 -12.87 0.06
CA ILE A 9 -2.47 -11.49 -0.02
C ILE A 9 -3.09 -10.74 -1.21
N TYR A 10 -3.36 -11.46 -2.29
CA TYR A 10 -3.92 -10.91 -3.52
C TYR A 10 -5.36 -10.45 -3.29
N GLU A 11 -6.19 -11.29 -2.67
CA GLU A 11 -7.56 -10.93 -2.30
C GLU A 11 -7.59 -9.78 -1.30
N LEU A 12 -6.68 -9.78 -0.33
CA LEU A 12 -6.54 -8.68 0.64
C LEU A 12 -6.25 -7.36 -0.09
N LEU A 13 -5.21 -7.33 -0.92
CA LEU A 13 -4.79 -6.13 -1.64
C LEU A 13 -5.88 -5.64 -2.60
N THR A 14 -6.53 -6.55 -3.32
CA THR A 14 -7.63 -6.21 -4.23
C THR A 14 -8.81 -5.59 -3.46
N THR A 15 -9.14 -6.15 -2.29
CA THR A 15 -10.20 -5.63 -1.43
C THR A 15 -9.87 -4.24 -0.90
N LEU A 16 -8.65 -4.05 -0.41
CA LEU A 16 -8.18 -2.77 0.11
C LEU A 16 -8.10 -1.71 -0.99
N TRP A 17 -7.56 -2.05 -2.15
CA TRP A 17 -7.50 -1.17 -3.32
C TRP A 17 -8.88 -0.72 -3.75
N ARG A 18 -9.86 -1.64 -3.83
CA ARG A 18 -11.24 -1.29 -4.21
C ARG A 18 -11.86 -0.32 -3.21
N ARG A 19 -11.75 -0.62 -1.91
CA ARG A 19 -12.26 0.25 -0.83
C ARG A 19 -11.58 1.61 -0.84
N GLU A 20 -10.26 1.64 -1.04
CA GLU A 20 -9.49 2.88 -1.11
C GLU A 20 -9.94 3.72 -2.31
N ARG A 21 -10.24 3.11 -3.44
CA ARG A 21 -10.74 3.83 -4.62
C ARG A 21 -12.15 4.41 -4.41
N GLU A 22 -13.01 3.71 -3.70
CA GLU A 22 -14.42 4.08 -3.50
C GLU A 22 -14.66 5.03 -2.33
N SER A 23 -13.76 5.05 -1.34
CA SER A 23 -13.87 5.93 -0.19
C SER A 23 -13.35 7.35 -0.50
N GLU A 24 -14.01 8.37 0.04
CA GLU A 24 -13.52 9.76 0.00
C GLU A 24 -12.28 9.94 0.91
N GLY A 25 -12.31 9.32 2.10
CA GLY A 25 -11.23 9.36 3.08
C GLY A 25 -10.24 8.20 2.95
N LEU A 26 -9.17 8.23 3.73
CA LEU A 26 -8.20 7.12 3.78
C LEU A 26 -8.83 5.91 4.48
N VAL A 27 -8.73 4.74 3.83
CA VAL A 27 -9.23 3.50 4.42
C VAL A 27 -8.27 3.02 5.51
N LYS A 28 -8.81 2.54 6.64
CA LYS A 28 -8.02 1.86 7.67
C LYS A 28 -7.48 0.55 7.11
N LEU A 29 -6.16 0.45 6.95
CA LEU A 29 -5.54 -0.83 6.62
C LEU A 29 -5.42 -1.69 7.89
N PRO A 30 -5.43 -3.03 7.76
CA PRO A 30 -5.21 -3.92 8.90
C PRO A 30 -3.89 -3.65 9.62
N GLU A 31 -3.86 -3.82 10.94
CA GLU A 31 -2.66 -3.58 11.76
C GLU A 31 -1.49 -4.48 11.36
N ASP A 32 -1.78 -5.70 10.90
CA ASP A 32 -0.79 -6.66 10.44
C ASP A 32 -0.49 -6.58 8.94
N PHE A 33 -1.03 -5.58 8.24
CA PHE A 33 -0.90 -5.43 6.78
C PHE A 33 0.56 -5.43 6.33
N ALA A 34 1.39 -4.58 6.94
CA ALA A 34 2.80 -4.45 6.58
C ALA A 34 3.55 -5.77 6.75
N ARG A 35 3.32 -6.46 7.88
CA ARG A 35 3.91 -7.77 8.17
C ARG A 35 3.48 -8.81 7.13
N ARG A 36 2.18 -8.90 6.82
CA ARG A 36 1.65 -9.86 5.82
C ARG A 36 2.23 -9.63 4.42
N VAL A 37 2.35 -8.37 4.00
CA VAL A 37 2.95 -8.02 2.70
C VAL A 37 4.44 -8.39 2.69
N GLN A 38 5.18 -8.06 3.74
CA GLN A 38 6.61 -8.38 3.84
C GLN A 38 6.88 -9.88 3.85
N GLU A 39 6.14 -10.65 4.66
CA GLU A 39 6.23 -12.11 4.73
C GLU A 39 5.96 -12.75 3.36
N TYR A 40 4.88 -12.33 2.71
CA TYR A 40 4.51 -12.84 1.41
C TYR A 40 5.57 -12.50 0.34
N VAL A 41 5.93 -11.22 0.19
CA VAL A 41 6.91 -10.79 -0.82
C VAL A 41 8.27 -11.44 -0.58
N GLY A 42 8.68 -11.56 0.68
CA GLY A 42 9.91 -12.27 1.08
C GLY A 42 9.88 -13.74 0.67
N SER A 43 8.76 -14.44 0.93
CA SER A 43 8.59 -15.85 0.58
C SER A 43 8.66 -16.08 -0.93
N VAL A 44 8.00 -15.24 -1.74
CA VAL A 44 8.00 -15.38 -3.20
C VAL A 44 9.38 -15.05 -3.77
N LYS A 45 10.05 -13.99 -3.28
CA LYS A 45 11.43 -13.68 -3.68
C LYS A 45 12.41 -14.80 -3.35
N HIS A 46 12.27 -15.41 -2.17
CA HIS A 46 13.08 -16.56 -1.79
C HIS A 46 12.85 -17.74 -2.73
N TYR A 47 11.59 -18.09 -3.01
CA TYR A 47 11.23 -19.13 -3.97
C TYR A 47 11.84 -18.88 -5.36
N LEU A 48 11.68 -17.67 -5.90
CA LEU A 48 12.22 -17.30 -7.22
C LEU A 48 13.76 -17.34 -7.26
N LYS A 49 14.45 -17.15 -6.13
CA LYS A 49 15.92 -17.21 -6.07
C LYS A 49 16.45 -18.64 -6.20
N VAL A 50 15.73 -19.63 -5.67
CA VAL A 50 16.18 -21.03 -5.58
C VAL A 50 15.54 -21.96 -6.63
N SER A 51 14.54 -21.47 -7.36
CA SER A 51 13.76 -22.29 -8.31
C SER A 51 14.38 -22.33 -9.71
N ASP A 52 14.07 -23.40 -10.44
CA ASP A 52 14.39 -23.53 -11.85
C ASP A 52 13.58 -22.52 -12.68
N ARG A 53 14.31 -21.62 -13.37
CA ARG A 53 13.74 -20.55 -14.18
C ARG A 53 13.00 -21.03 -15.42
N GLN A 54 13.20 -22.28 -15.85
CA GLN A 54 12.49 -22.86 -16.99
C GLN A 54 11.15 -23.50 -16.60
N SER A 55 10.85 -23.59 -15.29
CA SER A 55 9.63 -24.21 -14.80
C SER A 55 8.41 -23.28 -14.92
N LEU A 56 7.24 -23.86 -15.23
CA LEU A 56 5.97 -23.13 -15.22
C LEU A 56 5.68 -22.48 -13.85
N SER A 57 6.03 -23.16 -12.76
CA SER A 57 5.85 -22.66 -11.40
C SER A 57 6.67 -21.39 -11.11
N TYR A 58 7.86 -21.28 -11.71
CA TYR A 58 8.68 -20.07 -11.63
C TYR A 58 7.98 -18.89 -12.31
N GLU A 59 7.54 -19.05 -13.56
CA GLU A 59 6.85 -17.99 -14.30
C GLU A 59 5.55 -17.55 -13.60
N LEU A 60 4.78 -18.49 -13.06
CA LEU A 60 3.58 -18.19 -12.29
C LEU A 60 3.89 -17.36 -11.04
N LYS A 61 4.90 -17.76 -10.24
CA LYS A 61 5.28 -17.03 -9.02
C LYS A 61 5.85 -15.65 -9.32
N ARG A 62 6.55 -15.52 -10.45
CA ARG A 62 7.07 -14.24 -10.93
C ARG A 62 5.93 -13.30 -11.29
N ALA A 63 4.96 -13.76 -12.08
CA ALA A 63 3.78 -12.98 -12.45
C ALA A 63 2.94 -12.59 -11.22
N GLU A 64 2.82 -13.49 -10.24
CA GLU A 64 2.13 -13.22 -8.97
C GLU A 64 2.80 -12.07 -8.19
N LEU A 65 4.14 -12.08 -8.09
CA LEU A 65 4.91 -11.02 -7.45
C LEU A 65 4.77 -9.68 -8.19
N GLU A 66 4.81 -9.70 -9.52
CA GLU A 66 4.60 -8.51 -10.35
C GLU A 66 3.20 -7.91 -10.12
N ALA A 67 2.16 -8.75 -10.13
CA ALA A 67 0.78 -8.33 -9.86
C ALA A 67 0.60 -7.74 -8.45
N VAL A 68 1.14 -8.40 -7.42
CA VAL A 68 1.09 -7.90 -6.03
C VAL A 68 1.82 -6.56 -5.89
N THR A 69 2.98 -6.42 -6.53
CA THR A 69 3.75 -5.16 -6.51
C THR A 69 2.98 -4.04 -7.20
N SER A 70 2.32 -4.32 -8.33
CA SER A 70 1.47 -3.34 -9.03
C SER A 70 0.32 -2.87 -8.14
N LEU A 71 -0.41 -3.80 -7.51
CA LEU A 71 -1.53 -3.46 -6.62
C LEU A 71 -1.10 -2.61 -5.41
N LEU A 72 0.07 -2.90 -4.83
CA LEU A 72 0.63 -2.08 -3.75
C LEU A 72 0.93 -0.65 -4.22
N ASN A 73 1.57 -0.50 -5.38
CA ASN A 73 1.88 0.81 -5.95
C ASN A 73 0.61 1.60 -6.24
N GLU A 74 -0.41 0.96 -6.79
CA GLU A 74 -1.70 1.60 -7.05
C GLU A 74 -2.42 2.02 -5.76
N LEU A 75 -2.43 1.15 -4.75
CA LEU A 75 -3.04 1.44 -3.44
C LEU A 75 -2.38 2.66 -2.80
N PHE A 76 -1.05 2.67 -2.68
CA PHE A 76 -0.35 3.80 -2.08
C PHE A 76 -0.35 5.06 -2.98
N GLY A 77 -0.49 4.91 -4.30
CA GLY A 77 -0.74 6.02 -5.22
C GLY A 77 -2.12 6.66 -5.03
N LEU A 78 -3.16 5.88 -4.73
CA LEU A 78 -4.48 6.40 -4.32
C LEU A 78 -4.38 7.15 -2.99
N ARG A 79 -3.72 6.54 -2.00
CA ARG A 79 -3.54 7.13 -0.67
C ARG A 79 -2.77 8.43 -0.71
N LEU A 80 -1.67 8.50 -1.46
CA LEU A 80 -0.89 9.73 -1.63
C LEU A 80 -1.75 10.87 -2.20
N ARG A 81 -2.60 10.60 -3.20
CA ARG A 81 -3.51 11.62 -3.76
C ARG A 81 -4.46 12.17 -2.70
N LYS A 82 -5.02 11.30 -1.86
CA LYS A 82 -5.88 11.73 -0.75
C LYS A 82 -5.12 12.53 0.31
N ILE A 83 -3.90 12.12 0.65
CA ILE A 83 -3.02 12.85 1.57
C ILE A 83 -2.75 14.26 1.05
N LEU A 84 -2.42 14.41 -0.25
CA LEU A 84 -2.22 15.73 -0.86
C LEU A 84 -3.48 16.60 -0.79
N ASN A 85 -4.65 16.04 -1.08
CA ASN A 85 -5.92 16.77 -0.96
C ASN A 85 -6.20 17.23 0.48
N LEU A 86 -5.96 16.37 1.47
CA LEU A 86 -6.10 16.70 2.89
C LEU A 86 -5.18 17.85 3.28
N VAL A 87 -3.92 17.83 2.83
CA VAL A 87 -2.96 18.92 3.07
C VAL A 87 -3.47 20.24 2.49
N LEU A 88 -3.97 20.23 1.25
CA LEU A 88 -4.48 21.44 0.59
C LEU A 88 -5.69 22.04 1.31
N GLN A 89 -6.53 21.19 1.89
CA GLN A 89 -7.72 21.57 2.65
C GLN A 89 -7.44 21.88 4.14
N GLU A 90 -6.20 21.70 4.61
CA GLU A 90 -5.83 21.74 6.03
C GLU A 90 -6.69 20.81 6.91
N GLY A 91 -7.11 19.67 6.35
CA GLY A 91 -7.94 18.68 7.04
C GLY A 91 -7.18 17.87 8.09
N SER A 92 -7.90 17.24 9.02
CA SER A 92 -7.28 16.29 9.95
C SER A 92 -7.22 14.90 9.32
N PRO A 93 -6.05 14.27 9.19
CA PRO A 93 -5.96 12.94 8.63
C PRO A 93 -6.35 11.87 9.65
N GLU A 94 -7.01 10.83 9.18
CA GLU A 94 -7.23 9.57 9.91
C GLU A 94 -6.65 8.42 9.10
N ASN A 95 -6.39 7.27 9.74
CA ASN A 95 -5.99 6.03 9.09
C ASN A 95 -4.67 6.09 8.29
N LEU A 96 -3.76 7.01 8.62
CA LEU A 96 -2.42 7.05 8.06
C LEU A 96 -1.54 5.92 8.62
N PHE A 97 -0.63 5.41 7.79
CA PHE A 97 0.54 4.70 8.29
C PHE A 97 1.52 5.66 8.97
N ASP A 98 2.36 5.14 9.86
CA ASP A 98 3.41 5.92 10.53
C ASP A 98 4.30 6.71 9.55
N PHE A 99 4.67 6.12 8.43
CA PHE A 99 5.47 6.80 7.42
C PHE A 99 4.67 7.87 6.66
N GLU A 100 3.38 7.63 6.41
CA GLU A 100 2.48 8.58 5.77
C GLU A 100 2.23 9.80 6.67
N SER A 101 2.13 9.60 7.99
CA SER A 101 2.03 10.68 8.99
C SER A 101 3.20 11.64 8.93
N ARG A 102 4.43 11.12 8.80
CA ARG A 102 5.62 11.97 8.64
C ARG A 102 5.58 12.76 7.34
N ILE A 103 5.18 12.12 6.24
CA ILE A 103 5.05 12.77 4.93
C ILE A 103 3.97 13.86 4.97
N TYR A 104 2.82 13.59 5.59
CA TYR A 104 1.73 14.54 5.75
C TYR A 104 2.18 15.82 6.46
N LEU A 105 2.86 15.69 7.61
CA LEU A 105 3.36 16.85 8.37
C LEU A 105 4.34 17.70 7.55
N ASN A 106 5.26 17.05 6.84
CA ASN A 106 6.23 17.74 5.99
C ASN A 106 5.57 18.50 4.83
N LEU A 107 4.56 17.88 4.19
CA LEU A 107 3.79 18.51 3.12
C LEU A 107 2.96 19.68 3.65
N LEU A 108 2.32 19.52 4.81
CA LEU A 108 1.53 20.57 5.45
C LEU A 108 2.37 21.81 5.77
N GLU A 109 3.56 21.62 6.35
CA GLU A 109 4.46 22.75 6.62
C GLU A 109 4.91 23.44 5.33
N SER A 110 5.22 22.66 4.29
CA SER A 110 5.61 23.21 2.99
C SER A 110 4.50 24.07 2.36
N VAL A 111 3.24 23.63 2.45
CA VAL A 111 2.10 24.39 1.95
C VAL A 111 1.84 25.64 2.79
N LYS A 112 1.97 25.56 4.12
CA LYS A 112 1.85 26.72 5.02
C LYS A 112 2.93 27.77 4.75
N GLU A 113 4.18 27.35 4.57
CA GLU A 113 5.28 28.24 4.20
C GLU A 113 5.01 28.96 2.89
N TYR A 114 4.55 28.25 1.85
CA TYR A 114 4.17 28.88 0.57
C TYR A 114 3.09 29.94 0.77
N ARG A 115 2.01 29.61 1.49
CA ARG A 115 0.90 30.55 1.77
C ARG A 115 1.36 31.79 2.55
N ARG A 116 2.32 31.64 3.48
CA ARG A 116 2.92 32.76 4.24
C ARG A 116 3.74 33.70 3.36
N ARG A 117 4.34 33.22 2.26
CA ARG A 117 5.15 34.04 1.34
C ARG A 117 4.35 34.76 0.26
N VAL A 118 3.17 34.26 -0.07
CA VAL A 118 2.29 34.83 -1.11
C VAL A 118 1.31 35.85 -0.54
N ARG A 119 1.04 35.78 0.78
CA ARG A 119 0.35 36.85 1.52
C ARG A 119 1.32 37.96 1.88
#